data_AF-A0A372NVZ9-F1
#
_entry.id   AF-A0A372NVZ9-F1
#
_cell.length_a   1.000
_cell.length_b   1.000
_cell.length_c   1.000
_cell.angle_alpha   90.00
_cell.angle_beta   90.00
_cell.angle_gamma   90.00
#
_symmetry.space_group_name_H-M   'P 1'
#
loop_
_entity.id
_entity.type
_entity.pdbx_description
1 polymer ?
#
loop_
_entity_poly.entity_id
_entity_poly.type
_entity_poly.pdbx_seq_one_letter_code
_entity_poly.pdbx_strand_id
1 'polypeptide(L)'
;MVILKLVTDSDTEKHVEIVTERGVWGSGLYKIFSSRFLSKLTHKDIPHEPTDENDPNFLGEINIDRDEEKWEYKGTKLKIPELKKIVDFIFDYKAPDAAY
;
A
#
# COMPACT_ATOMS: atom_id res chain seq x y z
N MET A 1 -6.34 -5.81 -2.16
CA MET A 1 -5.94 -4.65 -1.32
C MET A 1 -5.72 -5.02 0.15
N VAL A 2 -4.75 -4.38 0.85
CA VAL A 2 -4.58 -4.41 2.32
C VAL A 2 -4.39 -3.00 2.86
N ILE A 3 -4.91 -2.69 4.05
CA ILE A 3 -4.72 -1.40 4.72
C ILE A 3 -3.66 -1.55 5.81
N LEU A 4 -2.57 -0.80 5.70
CA LEU A 4 -1.47 -0.77 6.67
C LEU A 4 -1.54 0.51 7.51
N LYS A 5 -1.50 0.35 8.83
CA LYS A 5 -1.38 1.46 9.77
C LYS A 5 0.09 1.80 10.01
N LEU A 6 0.51 2.98 9.55
CA LEU A 6 1.83 3.55 9.77
C LEU A 6 1.78 4.49 11.00
N VAL A 7 2.24 3.96 12.14
CA VAL A 7 2.53 4.81 13.32
C VAL A 7 3.93 5.41 13.11
N THR A 8 4.01 6.73 13.01
CA THR A 8 5.29 7.46 12.94
C THR A 8 5.55 8.19 14.26
N ASP A 9 6.83 8.43 14.58
CA ASP A 9 7.29 9.08 15.83
C ASP A 9 6.61 10.43 16.14
N SER A 10 6.01 11.09 15.13
CA SER A 10 5.30 12.36 15.29
C SER A 10 3.82 12.21 15.71
N ASP A 11 3.44 11.13 16.40
CA ASP A 11 2.09 10.90 16.95
C ASP A 11 0.94 10.94 15.90
N THR A 12 1.28 10.99 14.62
CA THR A 12 0.32 11.09 13.53
C THR A 12 0.10 9.69 12.96
N GLU A 13 -1.02 9.09 13.33
CA GLU A 13 -1.46 7.80 12.80
C GLU A 13 -1.84 7.96 11.33
N LYS A 14 -1.00 7.46 10.42
CA LYS A 14 -1.31 7.42 8.99
C LYS A 14 -1.78 6.03 8.61
N HIS A 15 -2.78 5.95 7.76
CA HIS A 15 -3.23 4.68 7.20
C HIS A 15 -2.98 4.73 5.70
N VAL A 16 -2.40 3.68 5.15
CA VAL A 16 -2.12 3.55 3.72
C VAL A 16 -2.75 2.29 3.18
N GLU A 17 -3.29 2.37 1.97
CA GLU A 17 -3.87 1.24 1.25
C GLU A 17 -2.82 0.74 0.25
N ILE A 18 -2.48 -0.54 0.36
CA ILE A 18 -1.52 -1.23 -0.48
C ILE A 18 -2.32 -2.11 -1.43
N VAL A 19 -2.24 -1.80 -2.73
CA VAL A 19 -2.94 -2.52 -3.79
C VAL A 19 -1.90 -3.19 -4.68
N THR A 20 -1.99 -4.51 -4.83
CA THR A 20 -1.18 -5.25 -5.82
C THR A 20 -1.86 -5.18 -7.18
N GLU A 21 -1.12 -4.82 -8.22
CA GLU A 21 -1.68 -4.75 -9.58
C GLU A 21 -2.10 -6.14 -10.10
N ARG A 22 -1.41 -7.20 -9.65
CA ARG A 22 -1.64 -8.57 -10.12
C ARG A 22 -2.67 -9.34 -9.29
N GLY A 23 -3.22 -8.73 -8.23
CA GLY A 23 -4.10 -9.43 -7.27
C GLY A 23 -3.40 -10.48 -6.41
N VAL A 24 -2.10 -10.72 -6.61
CA VAL A 24 -1.29 -11.70 -5.89
C VAL A 24 -0.22 -10.98 -5.07
N TRP A 25 0.01 -11.46 -3.86
CA TRP A 25 1.09 -11.01 -2.99
C TRP A 25 2.39 -11.77 -3.32
N GLY A 26 3.40 -11.05 -3.79
CA GLY A 26 4.69 -11.61 -4.23
C GLY A 26 5.59 -10.55 -4.87
N SER A 27 6.42 -10.95 -5.83
CA SER A 27 7.15 -10.01 -6.68
C SER A 27 6.18 -9.27 -7.62
N GLY A 28 6.30 -7.96 -7.71
CA GLY A 28 5.46 -7.15 -8.60
C GLY A 28 5.27 -5.71 -8.13
N LEU A 29 4.37 -5.03 -8.82
CA LEU A 29 4.06 -3.64 -8.59
C LEU A 29 2.94 -3.49 -7.54
N TYR A 30 3.22 -2.68 -6.54
CA TYR A 30 2.30 -2.31 -5.47
C TYR A 30 2.02 -0.81 -5.56
N LYS A 31 0.75 -0.44 -5.74
CA LYS A 31 0.31 0.95 -5.69
C LYS A 31 -0.08 1.30 -4.27
N ILE A 32 0.46 2.40 -3.76
CA ILE A 32 0.25 2.88 -2.39
C ILE A 32 -0.64 4.11 -2.43
N PHE A 33 -1.73 4.07 -1.67
CA PHE A 33 -2.67 5.17 -1.54
C PHE A 33 -2.79 5.59 -0.08
N SER A 34 -3.08 6.87 0.16
CA SER A 34 -3.49 7.34 1.48
C SER A 34 -4.88 6.82 1.77
N SER A 35 -5.07 6.20 2.94
CA SER A 35 -6.32 5.52 3.23
C SER A 35 -7.48 6.49 3.37
N ARG A 36 -8.55 6.22 2.62
CA ARG A 36 -9.82 6.96 2.73
C ARG A 36 -10.68 6.50 3.91
N PHE A 37 -10.34 5.35 4.52
CA PHE A 37 -11.19 4.64 5.48
C PHE A 37 -11.49 5.43 6.77
N LEU A 38 -10.67 6.43 7.11
CA LEU A 38 -10.89 7.27 8.30
C LEU A 38 -11.52 8.64 8.02
N SER A 39 -11.59 9.09 6.77
CA SER A 39 -12.11 10.42 6.44
C SER A 39 -13.57 10.43 5.98
N LYS A 40 -14.18 9.28 5.68
CA LYS A 40 -15.60 9.21 5.30
C LYS A 40 -16.32 8.06 5.99
N LEU A 41 -17.09 8.40 7.02
CA LEU A 41 -18.25 7.66 7.51
C LEU A 41 -19.28 7.47 6.38
N THR A 42 -19.03 6.59 5.42
CA THR A 42 -20.08 6.07 4.53
C THR A 42 -19.59 4.77 3.87
N HIS A 43 -19.86 3.65 4.54
CA HIS A 43 -19.65 2.27 4.09
C HIS A 43 -20.40 1.86 2.80
N LYS A 44 -20.96 2.81 2.03
CA LYS A 44 -21.87 2.54 0.91
C LYS A 44 -21.34 2.91 -0.48
N ASP A 45 -20.14 3.48 -0.58
CA ASP A 45 -19.65 4.01 -1.87
C ASP A 45 -18.13 3.81 -2.03
N ILE A 46 -17.66 2.56 -1.97
CA ILE A 46 -16.30 2.21 -2.42
C ILE A 46 -16.44 1.52 -3.79
N PRO A 47 -16.54 2.28 -4.90
CA PRO A 47 -16.53 1.68 -6.22
C PRO A 47 -15.09 1.30 -6.57
N HIS A 48 -14.81 0.00 -6.57
CA HIS A 48 -13.59 -0.64 -7.08
C HIS A 48 -12.26 -0.28 -6.38
N GLU A 49 -11.29 -1.19 -6.45
CA GLU A 49 -9.93 -0.93 -5.96
C GLU A 49 -9.36 0.33 -6.66
N PRO A 50 -8.72 1.26 -5.94
CA PRO A 50 -8.09 2.41 -6.57
C PRO A 50 -6.91 1.90 -7.40
N THR A 51 -7.12 1.79 -8.71
CA THR A 51 -6.05 1.44 -9.67
C THR A 51 -5.52 2.67 -10.40
N ASP A 52 -6.17 3.83 -10.22
CA ASP A 52 -5.89 5.07 -10.94
C ASP A 52 -4.78 5.88 -10.26
N GLU A 53 -3.70 6.12 -11.00
CA GLU A 53 -2.54 6.90 -10.54
C GLU A 53 -2.83 8.41 -10.46
N ASN A 54 -3.92 8.87 -11.06
CA ASN A 54 -4.37 10.28 -10.94
C ASN A 54 -5.17 10.52 -9.66
N ASP A 55 -5.39 9.50 -8.82
CA ASP A 55 -6.10 9.70 -7.56
C ASP A 55 -5.31 10.68 -6.68
N PRO A 56 -5.94 11.71 -6.09
CA PRO A 56 -5.26 12.64 -5.20
C PRO A 56 -4.61 11.94 -3.99
N ASN A 57 -5.13 10.76 -3.62
CA ASN A 57 -4.61 9.93 -2.55
C ASN A 57 -3.47 9.01 -3.00
N PHE A 58 -3.14 8.93 -4.29
CA PHE A 58 -1.99 8.17 -4.76
C PHE A 58 -0.71 8.75 -4.14
N LEU A 59 0.00 7.90 -3.41
CA LEU A 59 1.24 8.25 -2.71
C LEU A 59 2.48 7.86 -3.53
N GLY A 60 2.38 6.76 -4.27
CA GLY A 60 3.41 6.28 -5.19
C GLY A 60 3.28 4.78 -5.45
N GLU A 61 4.18 4.25 -6.26
CA GLU A 61 4.30 2.83 -6.58
C GLU A 61 5.57 2.25 -5.95
N ILE A 62 5.50 1.01 -5.47
CA ILE A 62 6.63 0.23 -4.99
C ILE A 62 6.70 -1.02 -5.85
N ASN A 63 7.78 -1.21 -6.58
CA ASN A 63 8.10 -2.45 -7.24
C ASN A 63 8.91 -3.32 -6.26
N ILE A 64 8.41 -4.50 -5.92
CA ILE A 64 9.11 -5.47 -5.08
C ILE A 64 9.60 -6.61 -5.94
N ASP A 65 10.88 -6.93 -5.82
CA ASP A 65 11.47 -8.17 -6.34
C ASP A 65 11.83 -9.05 -5.15
N ARG A 66 11.00 -10.07 -4.87
CA ARG A 66 11.24 -10.98 -3.75
C ARG A 66 12.39 -11.95 -4.00
N ASP A 67 12.69 -12.28 -5.25
CA ASP A 67 13.77 -13.20 -5.61
C ASP A 67 15.14 -12.56 -5.33
N GLU A 68 15.29 -11.27 -5.64
CA GLU A 68 16.50 -10.50 -5.37
C GLU A 68 16.46 -9.73 -4.04
N GLU A 69 15.37 -9.81 -3.28
CA GLU A 69 15.10 -9.01 -2.07
C GLU A 69 15.28 -7.49 -2.30
N LYS A 70 14.96 -7.03 -3.50
CA LYS A 70 15.09 -5.64 -3.92
C LYS A 70 13.74 -4.97 -3.96
N TRP A 71 13.74 -3.66 -3.78
CA TRP A 71 12.57 -2.85 -4.01
C TRP A 71 12.94 -1.50 -4.59
N GLU A 72 12.05 -0.98 -5.43
CA GLU A 72 12.18 0.34 -6.03
C GLU A 72 10.89 1.11 -5.76
N TYR A 73 11.02 2.34 -5.27
CA TYR A 73 9.87 3.21 -5.06
C TYR A 73 9.88 4.33 -6.10
N LYS A 74 8.76 4.51 -6.80
CA LYS A 74 8.53 5.68 -7.65
C LYS A 74 7.39 6.52 -7.06
N GLY A 75 7.79 7.67 -6.54
CA GLY A 75 6.88 8.65 -5.96
C GLY A 75 7.65 9.67 -5.13
N THR A 76 6.97 10.71 -4.68
CA THR A 76 7.60 11.80 -3.90
C THR A 76 6.88 12.10 -2.59
N LYS A 77 5.75 11.42 -2.31
CA LYS A 77 4.89 11.75 -1.17
C LYS A 77 5.19 10.96 0.11
N LEU A 78 5.84 9.78 0.01
CA LEU A 78 6.25 8.96 1.15
C LEU A 78 7.72 9.21 1.55
N LYS A 79 7.99 9.26 2.85
CA LYS A 79 9.37 9.33 3.38
C LYS A 79 9.97 7.93 3.51
N ILE A 80 11.31 7.84 3.48
CA ILE A 80 12.08 6.59 3.65
C ILE A 80 11.61 5.71 4.84
N PRO A 81 11.38 6.23 6.07
CA PRO A 81 10.90 5.39 7.17
C PRO A 81 9.49 4.80 6.94
N GLU A 82 8.61 5.53 6.24
CA GLU A 82 7.28 5.03 5.88
C GLU A 82 7.40 3.93 4.82
N LEU A 83 8.23 4.16 3.80
CA LEU A 83 8.52 3.18 2.75
C LEU A 83 9.08 1.88 3.32
N LYS A 84 10.04 1.98 4.24
CA LYS A 84 10.63 0.79 4.85
C LYS A 84 9.60 -0.05 5.58
N LYS A 85 8.66 0.55 6.32
CA LYS A 85 7.57 -0.19 6.99
C LYS A 85 6.61 -0.85 6.00
N ILE A 86 6.29 -0.16 4.90
CA ILE A 86 5.42 -0.71 3.84
C ILE A 86 6.11 -1.90 3.17
N VAL A 87 7.37 -1.74 2.80
CA VAL A 87 8.18 -2.78 2.15
C VAL A 87 8.36 -3.99 3.06
N ASP A 88 8.76 -3.77 4.31
CA ASP A 88 8.93 -4.81 5.32
C ASP A 88 7.63 -5.60 5.52
N PHE A 89 6.49 -4.89 5.60
CA PHE A 89 5.17 -5.51 5.61
C PHE A 89 4.93 -6.34 4.34
N ILE A 90 5.19 -5.82 3.14
CA ILE A 90 4.98 -6.58 1.90
C ILE A 90 5.89 -7.82 1.83
N PHE A 91 7.12 -7.75 2.33
CA PHE A 91 8.04 -8.89 2.39
C PHE A 91 7.57 -9.96 3.38
N ASP A 92 7.15 -9.56 4.59
CA ASP A 92 6.67 -10.48 5.63
C ASP A 92 5.27 -11.02 5.35
N TYR A 93 4.43 -10.23 4.67
CA TYR A 93 3.03 -10.57 4.45
C TYR A 93 2.91 -11.83 3.59
N LYS A 94 2.48 -12.90 4.26
CA LYS A 94 1.97 -14.11 3.63
C LYS A 94 0.47 -13.95 3.52
N ALA A 95 -0.01 -13.66 2.32
CA ALA A 95 -1.44 -13.73 2.05
C ALA A 95 -1.93 -15.11 2.49
N PRO A 96 -3.00 -15.21 3.30
CA PRO A 96 -3.59 -16.50 3.62
C PRO A 96 -3.93 -17.19 2.30
N ASP A 97 -3.38 -18.40 2.12
CA ASP A 97 -3.53 -19.20 0.91
C ASP A 97 -5.03 -19.34 0.58
N ALA A 98 -5.43 -18.80 -0.57
CA ALA A 98 -6.78 -18.83 -1.15
C ALA A 98 -7.93 -18.15 -0.37
N ALA A 99 -8.44 -17.05 -0.94
CA ALA A 99 -9.88 -16.89 -1.11
C ALA A 99 -10.11 -16.32 -2.51
N TYR A 100 -10.53 -17.23 -3.39
CA TYR A 100 -10.94 -17.01 -4.78
C TYR A 100 -12.09 -15.99 -4.89
#